data_AF-A0A437UN78-F1
#
_entry.id   AF-A0A437UN78-F1
#
_cell.length_a   1.000
_cell.length_b   1.000
_cell.length_c   1.000
_cell.angle_alpha   90.00
_cell.angle_beta   90.00
_cell.angle_gamma   90.00
#
_symmetry.space_group_name_H-M   'P 1'
#
loop_
_entity.id
_entity.type
_entity.pdbx_description
1 polymer ?
#
loop_
_entity_poly.entity_id
_entity_poly.type
_entity_poly.pdbx_seq_one_letter_code
_entity_poly.pdbx_strand_id
1 'polypeptide(L)'
;MEEKLSVEVLINKMDLLQHLETAKKSVTSRICLDDFFAIDDNEYTLLESELNELYPGFTFKVVPVFSGFALDLLITNKEAKKRYDAIPKTKTYHDVYRFLYEKHGIHSSGSFTEDMNEKITDNEYDSLVNFHLSLSKMTKEAFK
;
A
#
# COMPACT_ATOMS: atom_id res chain seq x y z
N MET A 1 22.29 -17.46 16.36
CA MET A 1 21.15 -18.29 15.92
C MET A 1 20.20 -17.29 15.29
N GLU A 2 20.13 -17.28 13.96
CA GLU A 2 19.19 -16.40 13.26
C GLU A 2 17.78 -16.81 13.65
N GLU A 3 16.98 -15.85 14.08
CA GLU A 3 15.60 -16.09 14.47
C GLU A 3 14.80 -16.43 13.23
N LYS A 4 14.01 -17.51 13.29
CA LYS A 4 13.20 -17.95 12.16
C LYS A 4 11.92 -17.11 12.08
N LEU A 5 11.57 -16.62 10.89
CA LEU A 5 10.30 -15.96 10.65
C LEU A 5 9.14 -16.91 11.00
N SER A 6 8.22 -16.46 11.86
CA SER A 6 7.06 -17.23 12.31
C SER A 6 5.91 -16.30 12.68
N VAL A 7 4.71 -16.85 12.85
CA VAL A 7 3.55 -16.08 13.34
C VAL A 7 3.82 -15.46 14.70
N GLU A 8 4.53 -16.16 15.59
CA GLU A 8 4.92 -15.65 16.91
C GLU A 8 5.83 -14.43 16.80
N VAL A 9 6.82 -14.47 15.89
CA VAL A 9 7.70 -13.32 15.63
C VAL A 9 6.90 -12.14 15.09
N LEU A 10 6.01 -12.39 14.13
CA LEU A 10 5.15 -11.34 13.58
C LEU A 10 4.28 -10.67 14.66
N ILE A 11 3.71 -11.44 15.59
CA ILE A 11 2.88 -10.92 16.68
C ILE A 11 3.72 -10.15 17.70
N ASN A 12 4.83 -10.73 18.16
CA ASN A 12 5.56 -10.23 19.32
C ASN A 12 6.62 -9.17 18.98
N LYS A 13 7.07 -9.12 17.72
CA LYS A 13 8.19 -8.25 17.30
C LYS A 13 7.88 -7.35 16.11
N MET A 14 6.83 -7.64 15.35
CA MET A 14 6.51 -6.93 14.10
C MET A 14 5.07 -6.41 14.09
N ASP A 15 4.46 -6.26 15.27
CA ASP A 15 3.18 -5.61 15.50
C ASP A 15 2.02 -6.10 14.60
N LEU A 16 1.98 -7.40 14.29
CA LEU A 16 0.96 -7.99 13.40
C LEU A 16 -0.46 -7.53 13.71
N LEU A 17 -0.84 -7.50 14.99
CA LEU A 17 -2.18 -7.10 15.41
C LEU A 17 -2.51 -5.64 15.07
N GLN A 18 -1.53 -4.74 15.19
CA GLN A 18 -1.70 -3.34 14.79
C GLN A 18 -1.84 -3.20 13.28
N HIS A 19 -1.11 -4.02 12.51
CA HIS A 19 -1.24 -4.06 11.05
C HIS A 19 -2.60 -4.59 10.61
N LEU A 20 -3.18 -5.57 11.33
CA LEU A 20 -4.56 -6.02 11.09
C LEU A 20 -5.58 -4.89 11.34
N GLU A 21 -5.45 -4.14 12.44
CA GLU A 21 -6.30 -2.99 12.71
C GLU A 21 -6.15 -1.88 11.67
N THR A 22 -4.93 -1.68 11.17
CA THR A 22 -4.66 -0.74 10.07
C THR A 22 -5.36 -1.19 8.79
N ALA A 23 -5.20 -2.45 8.39
CA ALA A 23 -5.83 -2.99 7.18
C ALA A 23 -7.38 -2.95 7.23
N LYS A 24 -8.00 -3.00 8.43
CA LYS A 24 -9.44 -2.76 8.57
C LYS A 24 -9.85 -1.33 8.17
N LYS A 25 -8.99 -0.34 8.37
CA LYS A 25 -9.21 1.08 8.05
C LYS A 25 -8.80 1.44 6.63
N SER A 26 -7.65 0.95 6.16
CA SER A 26 -7.00 1.34 4.91
C SER A 26 -7.03 0.28 3.80
N VAL A 27 -7.87 -0.76 3.93
CA VAL A 27 -7.94 -1.95 3.06
C VAL A 27 -6.74 -2.88 3.19
N THR A 28 -5.52 -2.33 3.14
CA THR A 28 -4.26 -3.08 3.23
C THR A 28 -3.33 -2.52 4.30
N SER A 29 -2.39 -3.36 4.74
CA SER A 29 -1.23 -2.99 5.54
C SER A 29 -0.05 -3.86 5.14
N ARG A 30 1.18 -3.45 5.48
CA ARG A 30 2.40 -4.15 5.10
C ARG A 30 3.37 -4.23 6.27
N ILE A 31 4.04 -5.36 6.41
CA ILE A 31 5.14 -5.58 7.34
C ILE A 31 6.40 -5.84 6.50
N CYS A 32 7.46 -5.07 6.72
CA CYS A 32 8.75 -5.28 6.06
C CYS A 32 9.41 -6.57 6.57
N LEU A 33 9.92 -7.40 5.66
CA LEU A 33 10.58 -8.68 5.94
C LEU A 33 12.05 -8.68 5.51
N ASP A 34 12.69 -7.52 5.37
CA ASP A 34 14.07 -7.41 4.85
C ASP A 34 15.09 -8.18 5.70
N ASP A 35 14.89 -8.26 7.02
CA ASP A 35 15.72 -9.07 7.93
C ASP A 35 15.59 -10.58 7.71
N PHE A 36 14.59 -11.00 6.94
CA PHE A 36 14.28 -12.39 6.60
C PHE A 36 14.41 -12.65 5.10
N PHE A 37 15.08 -11.79 4.34
CA PHE A 37 15.11 -11.86 2.87
C PHE A 37 15.71 -13.17 2.29
N ALA A 38 16.46 -13.94 3.08
CA ALA A 38 17.22 -15.12 2.64
C ALA A 38 16.55 -16.49 2.94
N ILE A 39 15.28 -16.54 3.37
CA ILE A 39 14.57 -17.81 3.62
C ILE A 39 13.91 -18.38 2.35
N ASP A 40 13.71 -19.71 2.37
CA ASP A 40 13.15 -20.51 1.26
C ASP A 40 11.69 -20.15 0.96
N ASP A 41 11.30 -20.17 -0.31
CA ASP A 41 9.94 -19.87 -0.79
C ASP A 41 8.87 -20.76 -0.12
N ASN A 42 9.24 -21.99 0.24
CA ASN A 42 8.36 -22.89 0.99
C ASN A 42 8.04 -22.36 2.38
N GLU A 43 8.97 -21.68 3.05
CA GLU A 43 8.75 -21.13 4.39
C GLU A 43 7.77 -19.96 4.37
N TYR A 44 7.84 -19.10 3.34
CA TYR A 44 6.83 -18.07 3.11
C TYR A 44 5.45 -18.68 2.86
N THR A 45 5.38 -19.72 2.02
CA THR A 45 4.11 -20.39 1.72
C THR A 45 3.47 -21.00 2.98
N LEU A 46 4.27 -21.62 3.85
CA LEU A 46 3.79 -22.16 5.12
C LEU A 46 3.29 -21.07 6.06
N LEU A 47 4.06 -19.98 6.21
CA LEU A 47 3.67 -18.82 7.02
C LEU A 47 2.36 -18.20 6.52
N GLU A 48 2.23 -17.99 5.21
CA GLU A 48 1.02 -17.48 4.59
C GLU A 48 -0.17 -18.38 4.89
N SER A 49 -0.03 -19.70 4.74
CA SER A 49 -1.10 -20.66 5.03
C SER A 49 -1.55 -20.55 6.48
N GLU A 50 -0.61 -20.57 7.43
CA GLU A 50 -0.92 -20.48 8.86
C GLU A 50 -1.65 -19.17 9.20
N LEU A 51 -1.18 -18.03 8.68
CA LEU A 51 -1.83 -16.73 8.90
C LEU A 51 -3.23 -16.67 8.30
N ASN A 52 -3.43 -17.23 7.09
CA ASN A 52 -4.72 -17.27 6.43
C ASN A 52 -5.73 -18.17 7.17
N GLU A 53 -5.27 -19.23 7.84
CA GLU A 53 -6.09 -20.07 8.72
C GLU A 53 -6.47 -19.36 10.02
N LEU A 54 -5.50 -18.70 10.67
CA LEU A 54 -5.71 -17.99 11.95
C LEU A 54 -6.59 -16.75 11.79
N TYR A 55 -6.46 -16.03 10.68
CA TYR A 55 -7.15 -14.77 10.44
C TYR A 55 -7.94 -14.82 9.12
N PRO A 56 -9.02 -15.61 9.03
CA PRO A 56 -9.71 -15.91 7.77
C PRO A 56 -10.36 -14.68 7.10
N GLY A 57 -10.58 -13.59 7.84
CA GLY A 57 -11.05 -12.30 7.30
C GLY A 57 -10.00 -11.52 6.49
N PHE A 58 -8.75 -11.97 6.48
CA PHE A 58 -7.64 -11.35 5.78
C PHE A 58 -7.02 -12.32 4.78
N THR A 59 -6.28 -11.75 3.83
CA THR A 59 -5.34 -12.47 2.96
C THR A 59 -3.94 -12.01 3.32
N PHE A 60 -3.02 -12.96 3.50
CA PHE A 60 -1.60 -12.73 3.71
C PHE A 60 -0.82 -13.22 2.50
N LYS A 61 0.10 -12.40 2.01
CA LYS A 61 0.97 -12.75 0.89
C LYS A 61 2.31 -12.03 1.01
N VAL A 62 3.41 -12.75 0.90
CA VAL A 62 4.75 -12.20 0.74
C VAL A 62 4.90 -11.70 -0.69
N VAL A 63 5.28 -10.44 -0.84
CA VAL A 63 5.41 -9.78 -2.15
C VAL A 63 6.79 -9.13 -2.29
N PRO A 64 7.44 -9.27 -3.46
CA PRO A 64 8.64 -8.51 -3.76
C PRO A 64 8.29 -7.02 -3.90
N VAL A 65 9.10 -6.17 -3.28
CA VAL A 65 9.04 -4.72 -3.38
C VAL A 65 10.40 -4.18 -3.86
N PHE A 66 10.43 -2.90 -4.25
CA PHE A 66 11.63 -2.27 -4.82
C PHE A 66 12.28 -3.10 -5.93
N SER A 67 11.50 -3.55 -6.92
CA SER A 67 12.00 -4.40 -8.02
C SER A 67 12.61 -5.74 -7.59
N GLY A 68 12.20 -6.26 -6.42
CA GLY A 68 12.67 -7.55 -5.89
C GLY A 68 13.90 -7.44 -4.99
N PHE A 69 14.31 -6.25 -4.56
CA PHE A 69 15.40 -6.06 -3.60
C PHE A 69 14.97 -6.13 -2.14
N ALA A 70 13.67 -6.26 -1.87
CA ALA A 70 13.09 -6.29 -0.54
C ALA A 70 11.77 -7.09 -0.57
N LEU A 71 11.30 -7.52 0.60
CA LEU A 71 10.08 -8.31 0.75
C LEU A 71 9.16 -7.68 1.78
N ASP A 72 7.87 -7.60 1.45
CA ASP A 72 6.82 -7.21 2.39
C ASP A 72 5.85 -8.38 2.59
N LEU A 73 5.38 -8.59 3.82
CA LEU A 73 4.13 -9.31 4.07
C LEU A 73 2.96 -8.37 3.85
N LEU A 74 2.27 -8.53 2.72
CA LEU A 74 1.06 -7.80 2.39
C LEU A 74 -0.15 -8.43 3.11
N ILE A 75 -0.82 -7.61 3.91
CA ILE A 75 -2.03 -7.95 4.65
C ILE A 75 -3.20 -7.23 3.98
N THR A 76 -4.19 -7.97 3.50
CA THR A 76 -5.38 -7.42 2.84
C THR A 76 -6.64 -7.82 3.59
N ASN A 77 -7.44 -6.85 4.03
CA ASN A 77 -8.76 -7.14 4.58
C ASN A 77 -9.74 -7.49 3.44
N LYS A 78 -10.27 -8.72 3.43
CA LYS A 78 -11.09 -9.24 2.34
C LYS A 78 -12.37 -8.44 2.13
N GLU A 79 -13.06 -8.11 3.21
CA GLU A 79 -14.31 -7.35 3.18
C GLU A 79 -14.09 -5.90 2.74
N ALA A 80 -13.04 -5.24 3.24
CA ALA A 80 -12.69 -3.89 2.82
C ALA A 80 -12.28 -3.85 1.34
N LYS A 81 -11.48 -4.83 0.89
CA LYS A 81 -11.08 -4.96 -0.51
C LYS A 81 -12.29 -5.17 -1.43
N LYS A 82 -13.22 -6.04 -1.04
CA LYS A 82 -14.48 -6.25 -1.78
C LYS A 82 -15.30 -4.95 -1.91
N ARG A 83 -15.41 -4.16 -0.83
CA ARG A 83 -16.09 -2.86 -0.89
C ARG A 83 -15.36 -1.89 -1.81
N TYR A 84 -14.03 -1.80 -1.71
CA TYR A 84 -13.21 -0.94 -2.57
C TYR A 84 -13.29 -1.32 -4.04
N ASP A 85 -13.27 -2.62 -4.34
CA ASP A 85 -13.34 -3.14 -5.72
C ASP A 85 -14.68 -2.84 -6.37
N ALA A 86 -15.76 -2.80 -5.59
CA ALA A 86 -17.09 -2.43 -6.06
C ALA A 86 -17.23 -0.93 -6.40
N ILE A 87 -16.31 -0.06 -5.97
CA ILE A 87 -16.35 1.37 -6.30
C ILE A 87 -15.92 1.54 -7.78
N PRO A 88 -16.72 2.22 -8.62
CA PRO A 88 -16.33 2.54 -9.98
C PRO A 88 -15.01 3.30 -10.06
N LYS A 89 -14.13 2.90 -10.97
CA LYS A 89 -12.83 3.51 -11.21
C LYS A 89 -12.78 4.04 -12.63
N THR A 90 -13.01 5.35 -12.74
CA THR A 90 -13.30 6.08 -13.98
C THR A 90 -12.16 7.00 -14.40
N LYS A 91 -11.16 7.18 -13.53
CA LYS A 91 -9.99 8.05 -13.71
C LYS A 91 -8.71 7.26 -13.53
N THR A 92 -7.58 7.86 -13.90
CA THR A 92 -6.24 7.35 -13.59
C THR A 92 -5.38 8.40 -12.88
N TYR A 93 -4.24 7.99 -12.34
CA TYR A 93 -3.23 8.94 -11.85
C TYR A 93 -2.77 9.91 -12.95
N HIS A 94 -2.61 9.43 -14.19
CA HIS A 94 -2.30 10.31 -15.32
C HIS A 94 -3.35 11.42 -15.51
N ASP A 95 -4.65 11.12 -15.32
CA ASP A 95 -5.69 12.14 -15.43
C ASP A 95 -5.53 13.24 -14.38
N VAL A 96 -5.10 12.91 -13.16
CA VAL A 96 -4.83 13.88 -12.08
C VAL A 96 -3.72 14.85 -12.51
N TYR A 97 -2.57 14.31 -12.92
CA TYR A 97 -1.41 15.13 -13.28
C TYR A 97 -1.65 15.97 -14.53
N ARG A 98 -2.35 15.41 -15.51
CA ARG A 98 -2.79 16.16 -16.70
C ARG A 98 -3.69 17.33 -16.30
N PHE A 99 -4.67 17.12 -15.43
CA PHE A 99 -5.56 18.19 -14.97
C PHE A 99 -4.80 19.30 -14.23
N LEU A 100 -3.91 18.94 -13.30
CA LEU A 100 -3.09 19.90 -12.54
C LEU A 100 -2.21 20.76 -13.46
N TYR A 101 -1.61 20.15 -14.48
CA TYR A 101 -0.82 20.87 -15.46
C TYR A 101 -1.69 21.78 -16.34
N GLU A 102 -2.72 21.25 -16.99
CA GLU A 102 -3.55 22.00 -17.95
C GLU A 102 -4.35 23.13 -17.31
N LYS A 103 -4.83 22.95 -16.07
CA LYS A 103 -5.70 23.93 -15.39
C LYS A 103 -4.95 24.88 -14.47
N HIS A 104 -3.84 24.44 -13.88
CA HIS A 104 -3.15 25.20 -12.84
C HIS A 104 -1.68 25.46 -13.14
N GLY A 105 -1.14 24.95 -14.25
CA GLY A 105 0.29 25.04 -14.58
C GLY A 105 1.19 24.36 -13.53
N ILE A 106 0.64 23.43 -12.75
CA ILE A 106 1.38 22.74 -11.69
C ILE A 106 2.08 21.54 -12.33
N HIS A 107 3.41 21.63 -12.40
CA HIS A 107 4.25 20.51 -12.76
C HIS A 107 4.47 19.64 -11.52
N SER A 108 3.73 18.54 -11.44
CA SER A 108 3.94 17.49 -10.46
C SER A 108 4.12 16.16 -11.17
N SER A 109 4.88 15.27 -10.57
CA SER A 109 4.93 13.86 -10.93
C SER A 109 4.33 13.03 -9.82
N GLY A 110 3.94 11.81 -10.16
CA GLY A 110 3.63 10.77 -9.18
C GLY A 110 4.87 10.32 -8.40
N SER A 111 4.64 9.51 -7.37
CA SER A 111 5.73 8.77 -6.73
C SER A 111 6.40 7.81 -7.73
N PHE A 112 7.67 7.45 -7.49
CA PHE A 112 8.42 6.55 -8.36
C PHE A 112 7.74 5.17 -8.55
N THR A 113 6.84 4.82 -7.63
CA THR A 113 6.12 3.55 -7.59
C THR A 113 4.70 3.62 -8.17
N GLU A 114 4.22 4.79 -8.56
CA GLU A 114 2.86 4.96 -9.10
C GLU A 114 2.77 4.50 -10.56
N ASP A 115 1.84 3.59 -10.84
CA ASP A 115 1.44 3.29 -12.20
C ASP A 115 0.48 4.38 -12.71
N MET A 116 0.94 5.17 -13.68
CA MET A 116 0.17 6.26 -14.28
C MET A 116 -1.15 5.79 -14.93
N ASN A 117 -1.25 4.51 -15.29
CA ASN A 117 -2.45 3.92 -15.87
C ASN A 117 -3.36 3.24 -14.83
N GLU A 118 -2.94 3.17 -13.57
CA GLU A 118 -3.76 2.60 -12.51
C GLU A 118 -5.07 3.38 -12.39
N LYS A 119 -6.17 2.62 -12.39
CA LYS A 119 -7.51 3.20 -12.30
C LYS A 119 -7.82 3.53 -10.85
N ILE A 120 -8.27 4.75 -10.60
CA ILE A 120 -8.63 5.27 -9.29
C ILE A 120 -10.10 5.68 -9.27
N THR A 121 -10.66 5.73 -8.07
CA THR A 121 -12.02 6.23 -7.80
C THR A 121 -12.06 7.76 -7.96
N ASP A 122 -13.26 8.31 -8.19
CA ASP A 122 -13.43 9.77 -8.29
C ASP A 122 -13.03 10.48 -6.98
N ASN A 123 -13.30 9.86 -5.82
CA ASN A 123 -12.88 10.40 -4.51
C ASN A 123 -11.36 10.49 -4.36
N GLU A 124 -10.62 9.47 -4.84
CA GLU A 124 -9.15 9.49 -4.85
C GLU A 124 -8.64 10.57 -5.79
N TYR A 125 -9.23 10.69 -6.98
CA TYR A 125 -8.90 11.75 -7.93
C TYR A 125 -9.04 13.14 -7.30
N ASP A 126 -10.20 13.44 -6.68
CA ASP A 126 -10.45 14.73 -6.06
C ASP A 126 -9.51 14.99 -4.88
N SER A 127 -9.24 13.96 -4.07
CA SER A 127 -8.32 14.05 -2.93
C SER A 127 -6.89 14.38 -3.37
N LEU A 128 -6.39 13.73 -4.43
CA LEU A 128 -5.06 13.97 -4.97
C LEU A 128 -4.93 15.36 -5.58
N VAL A 129 -5.92 15.80 -6.37
CA VAL A 129 -5.95 17.16 -6.92
C VAL A 129 -5.90 18.19 -5.78
N ASN A 130 -6.75 18.04 -4.76
CA ASN A 130 -6.80 18.96 -3.62
C ASN A 130 -5.50 18.97 -2.81
N PHE A 131 -4.87 17.81 -2.63
CA PHE A 131 -3.57 17.71 -1.98
C PHE A 131 -2.50 18.54 -2.73
N HIS A 132 -2.36 18.34 -4.04
CA HIS A 132 -1.36 19.05 -4.84
C HIS A 132 -1.64 20.56 -4.93
N LEU A 133 -2.91 20.97 -5.02
CA LEU A 133 -3.28 22.38 -4.98
C LEU A 133 -2.90 23.03 -3.64
N SER A 134 -3.17 22.33 -2.54
CA SER A 134 -2.83 22.80 -1.19
C SER A 134 -1.31 22.91 -1.00
N LEU A 135 -0.56 21.90 -1.46
CA LEU A 135 0.91 21.90 -1.43
C LEU A 135 1.50 23.04 -2.27
N SER A 136 0.96 23.30 -3.46
CA SER A 136 1.40 24.42 -4.31
C SER A 136 1.15 25.77 -3.65
N LYS A 137 0.02 25.92 -2.95
CA LYS A 137 -0.28 27.15 -2.18
C LYS A 137 0.72 27.34 -1.03
N MET A 138 0.94 26.31 -0.22
CA MET A 138 1.86 26.37 0.92
C MET A 138 3.29 26.70 0.48
N THR A 139 3.79 26.07 -0.59
CA THR A 139 5.12 26.36 -1.13
C THR A 139 5.23 27.79 -1.64
N LYS A 140 4.23 28.30 -2.38
CA LYS A 140 4.22 29.71 -2.81
C LYS A 140 4.16 30.71 -1.65
N GLU A 141 3.55 30.35 -0.52
CA GLU A 141 3.51 31.19 0.67
C GLU A 141 4.83 31.16 1.45
N ALA A 142 5.51 30.01 1.52
CA ALA A 142 6.77 29.84 2.23
C ALA A 142 7.99 30.52 1.56
N PHE A 143 7.93 30.73 0.24
CA PHE A 143 9.01 31.34 -0.55
C PHE A 143 8.69 32.77 -1.03
N LYS A 144 7.77 33.46 -0.35
CA LYS A 144 7.55 34.91 -0.47
C LYS A 144 8.35 35.67 0.59
#